data_AF-A0A917SG54-F1
#
_entry.id   AF-A0A917SG54-F1
#
_cell.length_a   1.000
_cell.length_b   1.000
_cell.length_c   1.000
_cell.angle_alpha   90.00
_cell.angle_beta   90.00
_cell.angle_gamma   90.00
#
_symmetry.space_group_name_H-M   'P 1'
#
loop_
_entity.id
_entity.type
_entity.pdbx_description
1 polymer ?
#
loop_
_entity_poly.entity_id
_entity_poly.type
_entity_poly.pdbx_seq_one_letter_code
_entity_poly.pdbx_strand_id
1 'polypeptide(L)'
;MPSYSVTDAAGNELTDVGPDVLLAALDEATDHLVLRRDDWPDRSATARRLADGWQIELTEGGTTLVAEMPVTDAALDTLRSWAEEDQWWREAFSWRPATGR
;
A
#
# COMPACT_ATOMS: atom_id res chain seq x y z
N MET A 1 3.72 -15.31 10.24
CA MET A 1 3.28 -14.03 9.66
C MET A 1 3.71 -14.04 8.20
N PRO A 2 2.90 -13.51 7.28
CA PRO A 2 3.33 -13.33 5.90
C PRO A 2 4.55 -12.40 5.85
N SER A 3 5.50 -12.71 4.97
CA SER A 3 6.63 -11.84 4.66
C SER A 3 6.24 -10.92 3.51
N TYR A 4 6.60 -9.65 3.63
CA TYR A 4 6.37 -8.66 2.59
C TYR A 4 7.60 -7.79 2.39
N SER A 5 7.73 -7.33 1.15
CA SER A 5 8.77 -6.42 0.69
C SER A 5 8.17 -5.05 0.38
N VAL A 6 8.95 -4.01 0.65
CA VAL A 6 8.61 -2.62 0.31
C VAL A 6 9.66 -2.10 -0.66
N THR A 7 9.22 -1.57 -1.79
CA THR A 7 10.07 -0.88 -2.76
C THR A 7 9.72 0.59 -2.81
N ASP A 8 10.71 1.47 -2.65
CA ASP A 8 10.52 2.92 -2.78
C ASP A 8 10.63 3.42 -4.24
N ALA A 9 10.36 4.71 -4.44
CA ALA A 9 10.47 5.35 -5.74
C ALA A 9 11.91 5.39 -6.31
N ALA A 10 12.93 5.21 -5.47
CA ALA A 10 14.32 5.10 -5.89
C ALA A 10 14.72 3.66 -6.26
N GLY A 11 13.82 2.69 -6.05
CA GLY A 11 14.05 1.27 -6.29
C GLY A 11 14.78 0.56 -5.16
N ASN A 12 14.89 1.18 -3.98
CA ASN A 12 15.44 0.51 -2.80
C ASN A 12 14.40 -0.47 -2.27
N GLU A 13 14.83 -1.70 -2.02
CA GLU A 13 13.99 -2.77 -1.51
C GLU A 13 14.32 -3.05 -0.05
N LEU A 14 13.28 -3.06 0.79
CA LEU A 14 13.31 -3.53 2.16
C LEU A 14 12.57 -4.87 2.22
N THR A 15 13.17 -5.87 2.84
CA THR A 15 12.59 -7.20 3.03
C THR A 15 12.33 -7.46 4.51
N ASP A 16 11.45 -8.42 4.81
CA ASP A 16 11.03 -8.76 6.19
C ASP A 16 10.52 -7.53 6.97
N VAL A 17 9.72 -6.70 6.28
CA VAL A 17 9.24 -5.43 6.81
C VAL A 17 8.19 -5.71 7.90
N GLY A 18 8.36 -5.10 9.06
CA GLY A 18 7.35 -5.05 10.12
C GLY A 18 6.56 -3.73 10.11
N PRO A 19 5.52 -3.58 10.95
CA PRO A 19 4.70 -2.37 11.01
C PRO A 19 5.49 -1.07 11.23
N ASP A 20 6.49 -1.09 12.12
CA ASP A 20 7.32 0.08 12.42
C ASP A 20 8.18 0.50 11.23
N VAL A 21 8.72 -0.48 10.49
CA VAL A 21 9.54 -0.25 9.30
C VAL A 21 8.67 0.30 8.16
N LEU A 22 7.45 -0.21 8.02
CA LEU A 22 6.50 0.27 7.02
C LEU A 22 6.07 1.73 7.32
N LEU A 23 5.83 2.07 8.58
CA LEU A 23 5.52 3.43 8.99
C LEU A 23 6.69 4.38 8.69
N ALA A 24 7.91 4.01 9.07
CA ALA A 24 9.10 4.80 8.76
C ALA A 24 9.26 5.02 7.25
N ALA A 25 9.07 3.96 6.45
CA ALA A 25 9.11 4.06 5.00
C ALA A 25 8.06 5.04 4.47
N LEU A 26 6.81 4.99 4.97
CA LEU A 26 5.75 5.93 4.58
C LEU A 26 6.10 7.38 4.92
N ASP A 27 6.65 7.63 6.10
CA ASP A 27 7.05 8.98 6.50
C ASP A 27 8.18 9.53 5.64
N GLU A 28 9.14 8.68 5.24
CA GLU A 28 10.29 9.03 4.41
C GLU A 28 9.97 9.08 2.91
N ALA A 29 8.90 8.43 2.46
CA ALA A 29 8.58 8.32 1.04
C ALA A 29 8.18 9.66 0.43
N THR A 30 8.98 10.08 -0.56
CA THR A 30 8.83 11.36 -1.25
C THR A 30 7.82 11.32 -2.39
N ASP A 31 7.56 10.14 -2.96
CA ASP A 31 6.68 9.98 -4.12
C ASP A 31 5.77 8.78 -3.95
N HIS A 32 6.32 7.56 -3.92
CA HIS A 32 5.53 6.36 -3.71
C HIS A 32 6.31 5.23 -3.06
N LEU A 33 5.55 4.26 -2.52
CA LEU A 33 6.02 2.97 -2.04
C LEU A 33 5.15 1.88 -2.64
N VAL A 34 5.76 0.74 -2.96
CA VAL A 34 5.07 -0.47 -3.40
C VAL A 34 5.29 -1.55 -2.37
N LEU A 35 4.21 -1.99 -1.74
CA LEU A 35 4.17 -3.13 -0.84
C LEU A 35 3.78 -4.39 -1.63
N ARG A 36 4.56 -5.46 -1.47
CA ARG A 36 4.30 -6.76 -2.09
C ARG A 36 4.42 -7.87 -1.06
N ARG A 37 3.58 -8.88 -1.20
CA ARG A 37 3.67 -10.12 -0.43
C ARG A 37 4.40 -11.17 -1.25
N ASP A 38 5.37 -11.84 -0.63
CA ASP A 38 6.20 -12.81 -1.35
C ASP A 38 5.41 -14.05 -1.80
N ASP A 39 4.33 -14.38 -1.09
CA ASP A 39 3.42 -15.47 -1.44
C ASP A 39 2.35 -15.09 -2.47
N TRP A 40 2.24 -13.80 -2.83
CA TRP A 40 1.27 -13.25 -3.79
C TRP A 40 1.93 -12.39 -4.88
N PRO A 41 2.66 -13.00 -5.82
CA PRO A 41 3.41 -12.25 -6.83
C PRO A 41 2.53 -11.39 -7.76
N ASP A 42 1.26 -11.77 -7.93
CA ASP A 42 0.30 -11.07 -8.79
C ASP A 42 -0.49 -9.97 -8.05
N ARG A 43 -0.11 -9.65 -6.81
CA ARG A 43 -0.76 -8.63 -5.99
C ARG A 43 0.22 -7.59 -5.47
N SER A 44 -0.23 -6.35 -5.38
CA SER A 44 0.57 -5.26 -4.82
C SER A 44 -0.31 -4.14 -4.28
N ALA A 45 0.18 -3.46 -3.25
CA ALA A 45 -0.40 -2.22 -2.76
C ALA A 45 0.59 -1.07 -2.97
N THR A 46 0.21 -0.05 -3.73
CA THR A 46 1.03 1.15 -3.94
C THR A 46 0.47 2.29 -3.11
N ALA A 47 1.30 2.90 -2.25
CA ALA A 47 0.97 4.14 -1.57
C ALA A 47 1.68 5.29 -2.29
N ARG A 48 0.92 6.19 -2.92
CA ARG A 48 1.44 7.40 -3.58
C ARG A 48 1.15 8.62 -2.72
N ARG A 49 2.16 9.46 -2.53
CA ARG A 49 2.04 10.73 -1.81
C ARG A 49 1.22 11.72 -2.66
N LEU A 50 0.23 12.35 -2.03
CA LEU A 50 -0.51 13.47 -2.62
C LEU A 50 -0.07 14.79 -1.96
N ALA A 51 -0.54 15.91 -2.50
CA ALA A 51 -0.34 17.21 -1.87
C ALA A 51 -0.92 17.23 -0.44
N ASP A 52 -2.10 16.64 -0.27
CA ASP A 52 -2.78 16.46 1.00
C ASP A 52 -3.12 14.98 1.20
N GLY A 53 -2.26 14.25 1.90
CA GLY A 53 -2.46 12.84 2.26
C GLY A 53 -1.86 11.84 1.27
N TRP A 54 -2.58 10.75 1.02
CA TRP A 54 -2.10 9.57 0.29
C TRP A 54 -3.15 9.04 -0.68
N GLN A 55 -2.71 8.43 -1.76
CA GLN A 55 -3.52 7.57 -2.62
C GLN A 55 -3.01 6.13 -2.48
N ILE A 56 -3.90 5.21 -2.13
CA ILE A 56 -3.61 3.78 -2.14
C ILE A 56 -4.17 3.16 -3.41
N GLU A 57 -3.33 2.41 -4.13
CA GLU A 57 -3.69 1.62 -5.29
C GLU A 57 -3.47 0.13 -4.97
N LEU A 58 -4.55 -0.66 -4.94
CA LEU A 58 -4.49 -2.10 -4.72
C LEU A 58 -4.70 -2.82 -6.03
N THR A 59 -3.69 -3.56 -6.50
CA THR A 59 -3.75 -4.35 -7.73
C THR A 59 -3.88 -5.82 -7.38
N GLU A 60 -4.92 -6.47 -7.88
CA GLU A 60 -5.16 -7.91 -7.74
C GLU A 60 -5.76 -8.46 -9.05
N GLY A 61 -5.10 -9.46 -9.65
CA GLY A 61 -5.65 -10.15 -10.82
C GLY A 61 -5.92 -9.23 -12.02
N GLY A 62 -5.07 -8.21 -12.22
CA GLY A 62 -5.20 -7.23 -13.30
C GLY A 62 -6.26 -6.14 -13.06
N THR A 63 -6.94 -6.16 -11.91
CA THR A 63 -7.84 -5.08 -11.48
C THR A 63 -7.12 -4.21 -10.47
N THR A 64 -7.23 -2.89 -10.62
CA THR A 64 -6.69 -1.93 -9.66
C THR A 64 -7.82 -1.15 -9.02
N LEU A 65 -7.83 -1.09 -7.68
CA LEU A 65 -8.73 -0.26 -6.88
C LEU A 65 -7.94 0.90 -6.28
N VAL A 66 -8.54 2.08 -6.23
CA VAL A 66 -7.92 3.30 -5.76
C VAL A 66 -8.77 3.95 -4.67
N ALA A 67 -8.13 4.38 -3.59
CA ALA A 67 -8.75 5.18 -2.54
C ALA A 67 -7.79 6.26 -2.04
N GLU A 68 -8.34 7.40 -1.62
CA GLU A 68 -7.59 8.52 -1.05
C GLU A 68 -7.69 8.47 0.47
N MET A 69 -6.56 8.68 1.15
CA MET A 69 -6.42 8.62 2.60
C MET A 69 -5.92 9.98 3.12
N PRO A 70 -6.58 10.56 4.13
CA PRO A 70 -6.24 11.91 4.59
C PRO A 70 -4.96 11.98 5.43
N VAL A 71 -4.54 10.88 6.05
CA VAL A 71 -3.41 10.83 6.99
C VAL A 71 -2.57 9.57 6.81
N THR A 72 -1.31 9.63 7.23
CA THR A 72 -0.36 8.50 7.14
C THR A 72 -0.84 7.27 7.91
N ASP A 73 -1.44 7.46 9.10
CA ASP A 73 -1.96 6.33 9.90
C ASP A 73 -3.03 5.52 9.14
N ALA A 74 -3.92 6.21 8.42
CA ALA A 74 -4.95 5.55 7.60
C ALA A 74 -4.33 4.80 6.42
N ALA A 75 -3.26 5.34 5.82
CA ALA A 75 -2.50 4.65 4.78
C ALA A 75 -1.80 3.40 5.35
N LEU A 76 -1.15 3.51 6.52
CA LEU A 76 -0.51 2.39 7.20
C LEU A 76 -1.52 1.28 7.52
N ASP A 77 -2.63 1.62 8.18
CA ASP A 77 -3.66 0.65 8.56
C ASP A 77 -4.27 -0.05 7.34
N THR A 78 -4.45 0.67 6.23
CA THR A 78 -4.91 0.09 4.96
C THR A 78 -3.90 -0.94 4.43
N LEU A 79 -2.63 -0.56 4.32
CA LEU A 79 -1.57 -1.43 3.81
C LEU A 79 -1.40 -2.68 4.67
N ARG A 80 -1.46 -2.52 6.00
CA ARG A 80 -1.39 -3.62 6.95
C ARG A 80 -2.61 -4.55 6.84
N SER A 81 -3.81 -4.01 6.86
CA SER A 81 -5.04 -4.80 6.72
C SER A 81 -5.07 -5.57 5.39
N TRP A 82 -4.58 -4.97 4.31
CA TRP A 82 -4.42 -5.65 3.03
C TRP A 82 -3.39 -6.79 3.10
N ALA A 83 -2.21 -6.53 3.67
CA ALA A 83 -1.16 -7.53 3.82
C ALA A 83 -1.57 -8.67 4.77
N GLU A 84 -2.35 -8.40 5.80
CA GLU A 84 -2.78 -9.35 6.83
C GLU A 84 -4.07 -10.11 6.47
N GLU A 85 -4.68 -9.86 5.30
CA GLU A 85 -5.95 -10.47 4.87
C GLU A 85 -7.17 -10.15 5.75
N ASP A 86 -7.09 -9.12 6.57
CA ASP A 86 -8.14 -8.78 7.55
C ASP A 86 -9.43 -8.21 6.89
N GLN A 87 -9.42 -8.02 5.56
CA GLN A 87 -10.50 -7.51 4.69
C GLN A 87 -11.16 -6.18 5.09
N TRP A 88 -10.90 -5.66 6.29
CA TRP A 88 -11.46 -4.43 6.84
C TRP A 88 -11.20 -3.22 5.94
N TRP A 89 -10.03 -3.18 5.28
CA TRP A 89 -9.69 -2.15 4.29
C TRP A 89 -10.76 -1.96 3.21
N ARG A 90 -11.50 -3.01 2.83
CA ARG A 90 -12.54 -2.96 1.79
C ARG A 90 -13.74 -2.11 2.20
N GLU A 91 -14.05 -2.08 3.48
CA GLU A 91 -15.22 -1.40 4.04
C GLU A 91 -14.87 -0.03 4.62
N ALA A 92 -13.60 0.15 5.04
CA ALA A 92 -13.13 1.36 5.70
C ALA A 92 -13.05 2.59 4.77
N PHE A 93 -12.94 2.39 3.46
CA PHE A 93 -12.67 3.47 2.50
C PHE A 93 -13.51 3.39 1.23
N SER A 94 -13.66 4.55 0.56
CA SER A 94 -14.39 4.67 -0.70
C SER A 94 -13.51 4.29 -1.89
N TRP A 95 -13.40 2.98 -2.14
CA TRP A 95 -12.66 2.43 -3.28
C TRP A 95 -13.36 2.71 -4.60
N ARG A 96 -12.57 3.10 -5.59
CA ARG A 96 -13.00 3.27 -6.98
C ARG A 96 -12.13 2.40 -7.87
N PRO A 97 -12.67 1.73 -8.89
CA PRO A 97 -11.83 1.12 -9.92
C PRO A 97 -10.90 2.18 -10.50
N ALA A 98 -9.62 1.86 -10.66
CA ALA A 98 -8.75 2.68 -11.48
C ALA A 98 -9.35 2.68 -12.89
N THR A 99 -9.85 3.83 -13.34
CA THR A 99 -10.29 4.00 -14.71
C THR A 99 -9.05 3.93 -15.59
N GLY A 100 -8.78 2.73 -16.11
CA GLY A 100 -7.73 2.50 -17.08
C GLY A 100 -7.91 3.43 -18.29
N ARG A 101 -6.80 4.07 -18.63
CA ARG A 101 -6.56 4.95 -19.77
C ARG A 101 -6.79 4.26 -21.12
#